data_AF-K7X1T4-F1
#
_entry.id   AF-K7X1T4-F1
#
_cell.length_a   1.000
_cell.length_b   1.000
_cell.length_c   1.000
_cell.angle_alpha   90.00
_cell.angle_beta   90.00
_cell.angle_gamma   90.00
#
_symmetry.space_group_name_H-M   'P 1'
#
loop_
_entity.id
_entity.type
_entity.pdbx_description
1 polymer ?
#
loop_
_entity_poly.entity_id
_entity_poly.type
_entity_poly.pdbx_seq_one_letter_code
_entity_poly.pdbx_strand_id
1 'polypeptide(L)' 'MGFPWNSKARLEEEAVKLFSLAQVEKERAGTANPFGYGNKTIGRKGDVGWVEYLLFDVTSKPMSHTSLAFLEEPSASFL' A
#
# COMPACT_ATOMS: atom_id res chain seq x y z
N MET A 1 -10.16 18.27 -19.23
CA MET A 1 -9.13 18.43 -18.17
C MET A 1 -8.18 17.26 -18.25
N GLY A 2 -6.89 17.53 -18.43
CA GLY A 2 -5.87 16.50 -18.63
C GLY A 2 -5.49 15.82 -17.32
N PHE A 3 -5.21 14.52 -17.39
CA PHE A 3 -4.61 13.76 -16.30
C PHE A 3 -3.30 14.47 -15.87
N PRO A 4 -3.11 14.81 -14.58
CA PRO A 4 -1.86 15.40 -14.12
C PRO A 4 -0.77 14.33 -14.23
N TRP A 5 -0.05 14.30 -15.35
CA TRP A 5 0.97 13.29 -15.66
C TRP A 5 2.01 13.16 -14.52
N ASN A 6 2.33 14.28 -13.88
CA ASN A 6 3.20 14.35 -12.69
C ASN A 6 2.70 13.49 -11.52
N SER A 7 1.38 13.28 -11.38
CA SER A 7 0.80 12.42 -10.35
C SER A 7 1.05 10.93 -10.61
N LYS A 8 1.14 10.49 -11.88
CA LYS A 8 1.49 9.10 -12.18
C LYS A 8 2.94 8.79 -11.86
N ALA A 9 3.86 9.66 -12.31
CA ALA A 9 5.28 9.49 -12.04
C ALA A 9 5.57 9.42 -10.52
N ARG A 10 4.93 10.31 -9.75
CA ARG A 10 5.04 10.29 -8.29
C ARG A 10 4.46 9.03 -7.66
N LEU A 11 3.31 8.55 -8.14
CA LEU A 11 2.72 7.29 -7.65
C LEU A 11 3.64 6.09 -7.93
N GLU A 12 4.22 6.01 -9.12
CA GLU A 12 5.17 4.98 -9.51
C GLU A 12 6.44 5.02 -8.64
N GLU A 13 6.98 6.22 -8.38
CA GLU A 13 8.15 6.41 -7.52
C GLU A 13 7.90 5.92 -6.09
N GLU A 14 6.76 6.31 -5.49
CA GLU A 14 6.40 5.88 -4.13
C GLU A 14 6.11 4.38 -4.05
N ALA A 15 5.53 3.78 -5.10
CA ALA A 15 5.35 2.33 -5.16
C ALA A 15 6.70 1.60 -5.17
N VAL A 16 7.67 2.06 -5.97
CA VAL A 16 9.02 1.48 -6.01
C VAL A 16 9.70 1.58 -4.64
N LYS A 17 9.60 2.73 -3.96
CA LYS A 17 10.15 2.91 -2.60
C LYS A 17 9.53 1.91 -1.62
N LEU A 18 8.20 1.79 -1.61
CA LEU A 18 7.49 0.87 -0.72
C LEU A 18 7.89 -0.59 -0.94
N PHE A 19 7.90 -1.07 -2.20
CA PHE A 19 8.24 -2.47 -2.47
C PHE A 19 9.72 -2.79 -2.24
N SER A 20 10.59 -1.76 -2.18
CA SER A 20 12.00 -1.88 -1.82
C SER A 20 12.26 -1.98 -0.31
N LEU A 21 11.25 -1.69 0.54
CA LEU A 21 11.36 -1.84 2.00
C LEU A 21 11.57 -3.31 2.41
N ALA A 22 12.08 -3.51 3.63
CA ALA A 22 12.21 -4.85 4.18
C ALA A 22 10.83 -5.51 4.31
N GLN A 23 10.77 -6.83 4.15
CA GLN A 23 9.52 -7.59 4.20
C GLN A 23 8.71 -7.31 5.49
N VAL A 24 9.38 -7.21 6.63
CA VAL A 24 8.76 -6.90 7.92
C VAL A 24 8.06 -5.55 7.93
N GLU A 25 8.58 -4.56 7.20
CA GLU A 25 7.97 -3.23 7.10
C GLU A 25 6.73 -3.26 6.21
N LYS A 26 6.79 -3.98 5.09
CA LYS A 26 5.66 -4.18 4.17
C LYS A 26 4.50 -4.93 4.84
N GLU A 27 4.82 -5.90 5.69
CA GLU A 27 3.83 -6.67 6.47
C GLU A 27 3.07 -5.82 7.50
N ARG A 28 3.59 -4.65 7.89
CA ARG A 28 2.87 -3.71 8.78
C ARG A 28 1.63 -3.10 8.12
N ALA A 29 1.52 -3.15 6.79
CA ALA A 29 0.32 -2.72 6.06
C ALA A 29 -0.89 -3.66 6.25
N GLY A 30 -0.73 -4.76 6.98
CA GLY A 30 -1.76 -5.77 7.16
C GLY A 30 -1.93 -6.65 5.94
N THR A 31 -2.67 -7.76 6.09
CA THR A 31 -2.93 -8.69 5.00
C THR A 31 -3.93 -8.11 4.00
N ALA A 32 -3.76 -8.38 2.70
CA ALA A 32 -4.70 -8.01 1.63
C ALA A 32 -6.07 -8.74 1.69
N ASN A 33 -6.78 -8.60 2.80
CA ASN A 33 -8.09 -9.17 3.07
C ASN A 33 -8.78 -8.39 4.21
N PRO A 34 -9.65 -7.39 3.92
CA PRO A 34 -10.08 -6.98 2.58
C PRO A 34 -9.07 -6.11 1.83
N PHE A 35 -8.19 -5.38 2.52
CA PHE A 35 -7.25 -4.41 1.97
C PHE A 35 -5.93 -4.46 2.75
N GLY A 36 -4.81 -4.13 2.11
CA GLY A 36 -3.48 -4.22 2.70
C GLY A 36 -2.44 -4.78 1.73
N TYR A 37 -1.36 -5.31 2.26
CA TYR A 37 -0.25 -5.90 1.51
C TYR A 37 -0.44 -7.40 1.27
N GLY A 38 -0.09 -7.84 0.07
CA GLY A 38 -0.07 -9.23 -0.35
C GLY A 38 1.30 -9.63 -0.89
N ASN A 39 1.78 -10.80 -0.47
CA ASN A 39 3.00 -11.42 -0.96
C ASN A 39 2.66 -12.82 -1.48
N LYS A 40 2.80 -13.02 -2.79
CA LYS A 40 2.60 -14.28 -3.52
C LYS A 40 1.18 -14.85 -3.53
N THR A 41 0.55 -15.01 -2.38
CA THR A 41 -0.82 -15.55 -2.27
C THR A 41 -1.82 -14.57 -2.84
N ILE A 42 -2.70 -15.02 -3.73
CA ILE A 42 -3.71 -14.22 -4.41
C ILE A 42 -5.10 -14.74 -4.01
N GLY A 43 -5.92 -13.87 -3.42
CA GLY A 43 -7.25 -14.23 -2.96
C GLY A 43 -7.26 -15.31 -1.86
N ARG A 44 -8.43 -15.93 -1.64
CA ARG A 44 -8.64 -16.90 -0.54
C ARG A 44 -8.58 -18.36 -0.96
N LYS A 45 -8.43 -18.64 -2.27
CA LYS A 45 -8.52 -20.00 -2.83
C LYS A 45 -7.19 -20.73 -2.96
N GLY A 46 -6.10 -20.11 -2.50
CA GLY A 46 -4.75 -20.69 -2.58
C GLY A 46 -4.07 -20.48 -3.92
N ASP A 47 -4.54 -19.54 -4.75
CA ASP A 47 -3.80 -19.11 -5.93
C ASP A 47 -2.50 -18.44 -5.49
N VAL A 48 -1.39 -18.71 -6.19
CA VAL A 48 -0.06 -18.17 -5.86
C VAL A 48 0.61 -17.66 -7.13
N GLY A 49 1.22 -16.47 -7.06
CA GLY A 49 2.00 -15.88 -8.13
C GLY A 49 3.34 -15.34 -7.65
N TRP A 50 4.26 -15.05 -8.57
CA TRP A 50 5.47 -14.29 -8.28
C TRP A 50 5.18 -12.79 -8.35
N VAL A 51 4.47 -12.31 -7.34
CA VAL A 51 4.02 -10.92 -7.27
C VAL A 51 3.91 -10.47 -5.83
N GLU A 52 4.21 -9.19 -5.61
CA GLU A 52 3.86 -8.43 -4.42
C GLU A 52 2.84 -7.36 -4.83
N TYR A 53 1.87 -7.08 -3.98
CA TYR A 53 0.79 -6.15 -4.33
C TYR A 53 0.22 -5.44 -3.10
N LEU A 54 -0.39 -4.28 -3.35
CA LEU A 54 -1.22 -3.57 -2.39
C LEU A 54 -2.65 -3.56 -2.90
N LEU A 55 -3.60 -3.88 -2.02
CA LEU A 55 -5.02 -3.85 -2.29
C LEU A 55 -5.65 -2.72 -1.48
N PHE A 56 -6.28 -1.77 -2.17
CA PHE A 56 -6.88 -0.58 -1.56
C PHE A 56 -8.37 -0.50 -1.85
N ASP A 57 -9.11 0.13 -0.95
CA ASP A 57 -10.46 0.60 -1.22
C ASP A 57 -10.40 2.02 -1.77
N VAL A 58 -11.09 2.29 -2.86
CA VAL A 58 -11.20 3.63 -3.44
C VAL A 58 -12.66 4.05 -3.35
N THR A 59 -13.05 4.63 -2.21
CA THR A 59 -14.39 5.17 -2.00
C THR A 59 -14.35 6.70 -1.94
N SER A 60 -15.48 7.34 -2.24
CA SER A 60 -15.66 8.78 -2.02
C SER A 60 -15.78 9.16 -0.55
N LYS A 61 -15.88 8.16 0.35
CA LYS A 61 -15.87 8.36 1.80
C LYS A 61 -14.42 8.42 2.28
N PRO A 62 -14.10 9.27 3.27
CA PRO A 62 -12.76 9.29 3.84
C PRO A 62 -12.40 7.89 4.33
N MET A 63 -11.26 7.37 3.88
CA MET A 63 -10.74 6.08 4.32
C MET A 63 -10.65 6.06 5.85
N SER A 64 -11.09 4.97 6.48
CA SER A 64 -10.90 4.83 7.92
C SER A 64 -9.40 4.81 8.25
N HIS A 65 -8.99 5.48 9.34
CA HIS A 65 -7.59 5.60 9.76
C HIS A 65 -6.86 4.25 9.86
N THR A 66 -7.57 3.15 10.11
CA THR A 66 -7.03 1.80 10.16
C THR A 66 -6.40 1.34 8.84
N SER A 67 -6.88 1.85 7.70
CA SER A 67 -6.45 1.40 6.37
C SER A 67 -5.14 2.03 5.90
N LEU A 68 -4.66 3.09 6.57
CA LEU A 68 -3.44 3.83 6.19
C LEU A 68 -2.46 4.01 7.35
N ALA A 69 -2.66 3.35 8.49
CA ALA A 69 -1.76 3.45 9.65
C ALA A 69 -0.30 3.06 9.33
N PHE A 70 -0.07 2.32 8.24
CA PHE A 70 1.28 1.96 7.77
C PHE A 70 1.95 3.04 6.91
N LEU A 71 1.18 4.00 6.37
CA LEU A 71 1.67 5.17 5.63
C LEU A 71 1.88 6.39 6.53
N GLU A 72 1.49 6.28 7.80
CA GLU A 72 1.72 7.33 8.78
C GLU A 72 3.21 7.34 9.13
N GLU A 73 3.93 8.32 8.59
CA GLU A 73 5.30 8.65 9.01
C GLU A 73 5.32 8.81 10.54
N PRO A 74 6.34 8.29 11.25
CA PRO A 74 6.53 8.65 12.65
C PRO A 74 6.70 10.15 12.70
N SER A 75 5.77 10.85 13.36
CA SER A 75 5.96 12.26 13.69
C SER A 75 7.30 12.38 14.39
N ALA A 76 8.28 13.00 13.73
CA ALA A 76 9.50 13.42 14.38
C ALA A 76 9.05 14.40 15.48
N SER A 77 9.01 13.90 16.71
CA SER A 77 8.81 14.71 17.89
C SER A 77 9.96 15.72 17.93
N PHE A 78 9.67 16.96 17.56
CA PHE A 78 10.51 18.10 17.89
C PHE A 78 10.52 18.21 19.42
N LEU A 79 11.70 17.99 20.00
CA LEU A 79 12.03 18.38 21.36
C LEU A 79 11.95 19.89 21.51
#